data_AF-A0A021XH94-F1
#
_entry.id   AF-A0A021XH94-F1
#
_cell.length_a   1.000
_cell.length_b   1.000
_cell.length_c   1.000
_cell.angle_alpha   90.00
_cell.angle_beta   90.00
_cell.angle_gamma   90.00
#
_symmetry.space_group_name_H-M   'P 1'
#
loop_
_entity.id
_entity.type
_entity.pdbx_description
1 polymer ?
#
loop_
_entity_poly.entity_id
_entity_poly.type
_entity_poly.pdbx_seq_one_letter_code
_entity_poly.pdbx_strand_id
1 'polypeptide(L)'
;MNTTCPVLTPAEKHYVEIQERVEKAMMAAIHAALKTAIEQAAEELKAVGLDEPPPAYDYFVAHAQQQLFLHLCGADPETFEGGDPDIATFVIRNGQNIRDHYWAKDRPASDDAEG
;
A
#
# COMPACT_ATOMS: atom_id res chain seq x y z
N MET A 1 -23.04 -21.73 -15.92
CA MET A 1 -22.63 -20.56 -16.74
C MET A 1 -21.13 -20.70 -16.95
N ASN A 2 -20.70 -20.97 -18.19
CA ASN A 2 -19.30 -21.20 -18.51
C ASN A 2 -18.58 -19.85 -18.56
N THR A 3 -17.95 -19.45 -17.45
CA THR A 3 -16.98 -18.36 -17.43
C THR A 3 -15.69 -18.85 -18.06
N THR A 4 -15.67 -18.90 -19.39
CA THR A 4 -14.41 -19.08 -20.13
C THR A 4 -13.62 -17.79 -19.96
N CYS A 5 -12.56 -17.81 -19.15
CA CYS A 5 -11.60 -16.71 -19.07
C CYS A 5 -11.16 -16.37 -20.51
N PRO A 6 -11.35 -15.13 -20.98
CA PRO A 6 -11.04 -14.79 -22.35
C PRO A 6 -9.56 -15.03 -22.63
N VAL A 7 -9.25 -15.74 -23.71
CA VAL A 7 -7.86 -15.96 -24.13
C VAL A 7 -7.35 -14.64 -24.71
N LEU A 8 -6.36 -14.05 -24.05
CA LEU A 8 -5.72 -12.82 -24.50
C LEU A 8 -5.09 -13.01 -25.88
N THR A 9 -5.24 -12.00 -26.72
CA THR A 9 -4.48 -11.85 -27.97
C THR A 9 -2.97 -11.75 -27.66
N PRO A 10 -2.08 -12.04 -28.63
CA PRO A 10 -0.64 -11.87 -28.41
C PRO A 10 -0.23 -10.46 -27.96
N ALA A 11 -0.91 -9.42 -28.47
CA ALA A 11 -0.64 -8.04 -28.09
C ALA A 11 -1.04 -7.76 -26.63
N GLU A 12 -2.22 -8.22 -26.20
CA GLU A 12 -2.66 -8.10 -24.81
C GLU A 12 -1.77 -8.89 -23.84
N LYS A 13 -1.28 -10.07 -24.25
CA LYS A 13 -0.29 -10.83 -23.47
C LYS A 13 0.99 -10.03 -23.25
N HIS A 14 1.55 -9.48 -24.33
CA HIS A 14 2.76 -8.66 -24.21
C HIS A 14 2.55 -7.41 -23.35
N TYR A 15 1.38 -6.78 -23.45
CA TYR A 15 1.03 -5.64 -22.60
C TYR A 15 1.02 -6.02 -21.11
N VAL A 16 0.33 -7.10 -20.75
CA VAL A 16 0.27 -7.59 -19.36
C VAL A 16 1.66 -7.99 -18.85
N GLU A 17 2.46 -8.68 -19.67
CA GLU A 17 3.85 -9.04 -19.31
C GLU A 17 4.74 -7.82 -19.04
N ILE A 18 4.59 -6.76 -19.83
CA ILE A 18 5.29 -5.50 -19.62
C ILE A 18 4.80 -4.83 -18.34
N GLN A 19 3.49 -4.74 -18.14
CA GLN A 19 2.89 -4.13 -16.98
C GLN A 19 3.36 -4.82 -15.69
N GLU A 20 3.23 -6.14 -15.59
CA GLU A 20 3.66 -6.91 -14.42
C GLU A 20 5.14 -6.72 -14.12
N ARG A 21 5.99 -6.70 -15.15
CA ARG A 21 7.44 -6.48 -14.98
C ARG A 21 7.73 -5.09 -14.42
N VAL A 22 7.05 -4.07 -14.93
CA VAL A 22 7.22 -2.69 -14.48
C VAL A 22 6.69 -2.51 -13.05
N GLU A 23 5.53 -3.08 -12.72
CA GLU A 23 4.97 -3.05 -11.37
C GLU A 23 5.92 -3.69 -10.34
N LYS A 24 6.51 -4.86 -10.68
CA LYS A 24 7.52 -5.50 -9.84
C LYS A 24 8.76 -4.63 -9.63
N ALA A 25 9.25 -4.00 -10.69
CA ALA A 25 10.40 -3.11 -10.61
C ALA A 25 10.10 -1.86 -9.77
N MET A 26 8.91 -1.28 -9.92
CA MET A 26 8.42 -0.15 -9.12
C MET A 26 8.38 -0.52 -7.63
N MET A 27 7.77 -1.66 -7.28
CA MET A 27 7.71 -2.10 -5.87
C MET A 27 9.10 -2.38 -5.29
N ALA A 28 10.03 -2.93 -6.08
CA ALA A 28 11.41 -3.12 -5.64
C ALA A 28 12.09 -1.77 -5.34
N ALA A 29 11.86 -0.76 -6.16
CA ALA A 29 12.39 0.59 -5.93
C ALA A 29 11.81 1.24 -4.67
N ILE A 30 10.49 1.09 -4.42
CA ILE A 30 9.84 1.58 -3.20
C ILE A 30 10.46 0.92 -1.95
N HIS A 31 10.63 -0.40 -1.95
CA HIS A 31 11.25 -1.10 -0.82
C HIS A 31 12.70 -0.66 -0.58
N ALA A 32 13.46 -0.38 -1.64
CA ALA A 32 14.81 0.16 -1.50
C ALA A 32 14.79 1.57 -0.88
N ALA A 33 13.90 2.45 -1.35
CA ALA A 33 13.74 3.79 -0.80
C ALA A 33 13.37 3.79 0.69
N LEU A 34 12.47 2.89 1.12
CA LEU A 34 12.09 2.73 2.53
C LEU A 34 13.27 2.33 3.42
N LYS A 35 14.16 1.45 2.93
CA LYS A 35 15.37 1.06 3.68
C LYS A 35 16.37 2.20 3.78
N THR A 36 16.61 2.89 2.67
CA THR A 36 17.48 4.06 2.63
C THR A 36 17.01 5.16 3.58
N ALA A 37 15.70 5.38 3.71
CA ALA A 37 15.16 6.37 4.64
C ALA A 37 15.47 6.06 6.11
N ILE A 38 15.47 4.77 6.50
CA ILE A 38 15.81 4.34 7.87
C ILE A 38 17.30 4.53 8.14
N GLU A 39 18.15 4.14 7.18
CA GLU A 39 19.60 4.32 7.27
C GLU A 39 19.95 5.81 7.39
N GLN A 40 19.34 6.66 6.56
CA GLN A 40 19.53 8.10 6.60
C GLN A 40 19.06 8.70 7.94
N ALA A 41 17.88 8.29 8.44
CA ALA A 41 17.39 8.75 9.74
C ALA A 41 18.35 8.36 10.88
N ALA A 42 18.93 7.16 10.85
CA ALA A 42 19.90 6.73 11.85
C ALA A 42 21.19 7.56 11.80
N GLU A 43 21.69 7.86 10.61
CA GLU A 43 22.87 8.69 10.40
C GLU A 43 22.64 10.13 10.89
N GLU A 44 21.48 10.72 10.57
CA GLU A 44 21.12 12.08 10.97
C GLU A 44 20.94 12.22 12.49
N LEU A 45 20.24 11.27 13.14
CA LEU A 45 20.09 11.24 14.60
C LEU A 45 21.45 11.17 15.30
N LYS A 46 22.33 10.29 14.83
CA LYS A 46 23.70 10.18 15.34
C LYS A 46 24.50 11.48 15.14
N ALA A 47 24.35 12.14 14.00
CA ALA A 47 25.06 13.38 13.68
C ALA A 47 24.68 14.54 14.62
N VAL A 48 23.44 14.57 15.12
CA VAL A 48 22.97 15.57 16.10
C VAL A 48 23.17 15.13 17.56
N GLY A 49 23.81 13.99 17.80
CA GLY A 49 24.11 13.47 19.13
C GLY A 49 22.92 12.85 19.85
N LEU A 50 21.86 12.50 19.13
CA LEU A 50 20.71 11.78 19.65
C LEU A 50 20.98 10.27 19.57
N ASP A 51 20.91 9.59 20.72
CA ASP A 51 21.12 8.13 20.84
C ASP A 51 19.80 7.35 20.75
N GLU A 52 18.77 7.96 20.15
CA GLU A 52 17.52 7.29 19.88
C GLU A 52 17.60 6.39 18.64
N PRO A 53 16.89 5.25 18.62
CA PRO A 53 16.78 4.45 17.40
C PRO A 53 16.03 5.24 16.31
N PRO A 54 16.37 5.01 15.02
CA PRO A 54 15.59 5.58 13.92
C PRO A 54 14.15 5.03 13.95
N PRO A 55 13.19 5.72 13.29
CA PRO A 55 11.86 5.17 13.10
C PRO A 55 11.90 3.78 12.45
N ALA A 56 10.98 2.91 12.87
CA ALA A 56 10.90 1.54 12.36
C ALA A 56 10.50 1.51 10.88
N TYR A 57 10.80 0.41 10.18
CA TYR A 57 10.40 0.23 8.78
C TYR A 57 8.90 0.43 8.55
N ASP A 58 8.06 -0.11 9.43
CA ASP A 58 6.60 0.00 9.33
C ASP A 58 6.10 1.44 9.47
N TYR A 59 6.86 2.32 10.14
CA TYR A 59 6.53 3.75 10.19
C TYR A 59 6.62 4.37 8.80
N PHE A 60 7.70 4.12 8.06
CA PHE A 60 7.86 4.64 6.70
C PHE A 60 6.91 3.97 5.71
N VAL A 61 6.57 2.69 5.90
CA VAL A 61 5.52 2.02 5.12
C VAL A 61 4.18 2.71 5.31
N ALA A 62 3.79 2.97 6.56
CA ALA A 62 2.53 3.65 6.87
C ALA A 62 2.52 5.09 6.32
N HIS A 63 3.63 5.82 6.44
CA HIS A 63 3.77 7.16 5.88
C HIS A 63 3.64 7.15 4.34
N ALA A 64 4.33 6.22 3.65
CA ALA A 64 4.22 6.08 2.19
C ALA A 64 2.80 5.69 1.77
N GLN A 65 2.14 4.77 2.48
CA GLN A 65 0.75 4.40 2.25
C GLN A 65 -0.18 5.60 2.37
N GLN A 66 -0.01 6.42 3.42
CA GLN A 66 -0.81 7.63 3.64
C GLN A 66 -0.63 8.64 2.51
N GLN A 67 0.62 8.91 2.10
CA GLN A 67 0.93 9.85 1.02
C GLN A 67 0.34 9.38 -0.33
N LEU A 68 0.44 8.08 -0.63
CA LEU A 68 -0.17 7.51 -1.83
C LEU A 68 -1.70 7.52 -1.77
N PHE A 69 -2.29 7.31 -0.59
CA PHE A 69 -3.74 7.43 -0.39
C PHE A 69 -4.23 8.85 -0.67
N LEU A 70 -3.54 9.88 -0.14
CA LEU A 70 -3.84 11.28 -0.43
C LEU A 70 -3.76 11.57 -1.92
N HIS A 71 -2.68 11.12 -2.57
CA HIS A 71 -2.49 11.29 -4.01
C HIS A 71 -3.61 10.63 -4.84
N LEU A 72 -4.00 9.40 -4.49
CA LEU A 72 -5.11 8.70 -5.15
C LEU A 72 -6.43 9.46 -4.99
N CYS A 73 -6.67 10.07 -3.83
CA CYS A 73 -7.87 10.85 -3.57
C CYS A 73 -7.80 12.27 -4.18
N GLY A 74 -6.67 12.69 -4.77
CA GLY A 74 -6.47 14.05 -5.26
C GLY A 74 -6.30 15.10 -4.15
N ALA A 75 -6.00 14.67 -2.92
CA ALA A 75 -5.74 15.56 -1.80
C ALA A 75 -4.33 16.15 -1.86
N ASP A 76 -4.18 17.31 -1.24
CA ASP A 76 -2.88 17.92 -1.01
C ASP A 76 -2.07 17.09 0.03
N PRO A 77 -0.82 16.67 -0.28
CA PRO A 77 -0.05 15.79 0.59
C PRO A 77 0.47 16.46 1.90
N GLU A 78 0.46 17.78 1.98
CA GLU A 78 0.94 18.55 3.14
C GLU A 78 -0.21 18.96 4.07
N THR A 79 -1.33 19.40 3.50
CA THR A 79 -2.51 19.89 4.25
C THR A 79 -3.62 18.86 4.40
N PHE A 80 -3.63 17.84 3.55
CA PHE A 80 -4.65 16.78 3.42
C PHE A 80 -6.01 17.28 2.92
N GLU A 81 -6.11 18.54 2.51
CA GLU A 81 -7.33 19.13 1.99
C GLU A 81 -7.55 18.81 0.50
N GLY A 82 -8.78 19.01 0.02
CA GLY A 82 -9.12 18.92 -1.40
C GLY A 82 -9.35 17.52 -1.96
N GLY A 83 -9.26 16.47 -1.14
CA GLY A 83 -9.49 15.09 -1.57
C GLY A 83 -10.94 14.75 -1.91
N ASP A 84 -11.12 13.79 -2.82
CA ASP A 84 -12.40 13.23 -3.23
C ASP A 84 -12.85 12.11 -2.26
N PRO A 85 -13.97 12.31 -1.52
CA PRO A 85 -14.47 11.33 -0.56
C PRO A 85 -15.03 10.05 -1.20
N ASP A 86 -15.49 10.10 -2.46
CA ASP A 86 -16.00 8.92 -3.15
C ASP A 86 -14.84 8.00 -3.56
N ILE A 87 -13.73 8.57 -4.02
CA ILE A 87 -12.50 7.81 -4.29
C ILE A 87 -11.94 7.23 -2.99
N ALA A 88 -11.87 8.04 -1.93
CA ALA A 88 -11.44 7.58 -0.60
C ALA A 88 -12.26 6.38 -0.12
N THR A 89 -13.58 6.45 -0.27
CA THR A 89 -14.51 5.37 0.08
C THR A 89 -14.22 4.10 -0.71
N PHE A 90 -13.93 4.21 -2.01
CA PHE A 90 -13.58 3.06 -2.85
C PHE A 90 -12.28 2.39 -2.40
N VAL A 91 -11.23 3.18 -2.14
CA VAL A 91 -9.93 2.65 -1.69
C VAL A 91 -10.04 1.96 -0.33
N ILE A 92 -10.79 2.55 0.62
CA ILE A 92 -11.04 1.94 1.93
C ILE A 92 -11.79 0.60 1.77
N ARG A 93 -12.83 0.56 0.93
CA ARG A 93 -13.57 -0.68 0.65
C ARG A 93 -12.68 -1.74 0.03
N ASN A 94 -11.75 -1.37 -0.84
CA ASN A 94 -10.79 -2.32 -1.39
C ASN A 94 -9.94 -2.98 -0.28
N GLY A 95 -9.43 -2.18 0.68
CA GLY A 95 -8.71 -2.71 1.84
C GLY A 95 -9.57 -3.64 2.72
N GLN A 96 -10.84 -3.27 2.95
CA GLN A 96 -11.80 -4.11 3.66
C GLN A 96 -12.04 -5.45 2.94
N ASN A 97 -12.23 -5.42 1.62
CA ASN A 97 -12.42 -6.61 0.81
C ASN A 97 -11.19 -7.53 0.86
N ILE A 98 -9.97 -6.99 0.84
CA ILE A 98 -8.75 -7.79 1.00
C ILE A 98 -8.75 -8.49 2.36
N ARG A 99 -9.02 -7.75 3.44
CA ARG A 99 -9.12 -8.32 4.79
C ARG A 99 -10.13 -9.46 4.84
N ASP A 100 -11.34 -9.22 4.34
CA ASP A 100 -12.45 -10.15 4.46
C ASP A 100 -12.25 -11.39 3.60
N HIS A 101 -11.72 -11.23 2.39
CA HIS A 101 -11.53 -12.33 1.46
C HIS A 101 -10.25 -13.12 1.64
N TYR A 102 -9.19 -12.57 2.23
CA TYR A 102 -7.90 -13.26 2.31
C TYR A 102 -7.44 -13.55 3.72
N TRP A 103 -7.84 -12.75 4.72
CA TRP A 103 -7.32 -12.88 6.09
C TRP A 103 -8.38 -13.34 7.08
N ALA A 104 -9.64 -12.95 6.88
CA ALA A 104 -10.73 -13.28 7.79
C ALA A 104 -11.40 -14.64 7.50
N LYS A 105 -10.95 -15.39 6.49
CA LYS A 105 -11.54 -16.70 6.09
C LYS A 105 -11.51 -17.75 7.20
N ASP A 106 -10.52 -17.68 8.09
CA ASP A 106 -10.31 -18.67 9.15
C ASP A 106 -10.65 -18.15 10.55
N ARG A 107 -11.37 -17.02 10.66
CA ARG A 107 -11.93 -16.64 11.95
C ARG A 107 -13.10 -17.60 12.23
N PRO A 108 -13.03 -18.49 13.24
CA PRO A 108 -14.26 -19.09 13.74
C PRO A 108 -15.18 -17.93 14.09
N ALA A 109 -16.48 -18.06 13.80
CA ALA A 109 -17.45 -17.09 14.26
C ALA A 109 -17.27 -16.97 15.78
N SER A 110 -16.62 -15.89 16.23
CA SER A 110 -16.59 -15.60 17.64
C SER A 110 -18.02 -15.24 18.00
N ASP A 111 -18.54 -15.94 18.99
CA ASP A 111 -19.78 -15.64 19.68
C ASP A 111 -19.72 -14.21 20.23
N ASP A 112 -20.02 -13.23 19.39
CA ASP A 112 -20.49 -11.93 19.85
C ASP A 112 -22.02 -11.99 19.94
N ALA A 113 -22.47 -12.95 20.74
CA ALA A 113 -23.69 -12.83 21.49
C ALA A 113 -23.32 -12.17 22.83
N GLU A 114 -23.86 -10.95 23.01
CA GLU A 114 -24.04 -10.24 24.28
C GLU A 114 -22.81 -9.59 24.94
N GLY A 115 -22.93 -8.27 25.11
CA GLY A 115 -22.08 -7.39 25.90
C GLY A 115 -22.52 -5.93 25.75
#